data_AF-S8CUX2-F1
#
_entry.id   AF-S8CUX2-F1
#
_cell.length_a   1.000
_cell.length_b   1.000
_cell.length_c   1.000
_cell.angle_alpha   90.00
_cell.angle_beta   90.00
_cell.angle_gamma   90.00
#
_symmetry.space_group_name_H-M   'P 1'
#
loop_
_entity.id
_entity.type
_entity.pdbx_description
1 polymer ?
#
loop_
_entity_poly.entity_id
_entity_poly.type
_entity_poly.pdbx_seq_one_letter_code
_entity_poly.pdbx_strand_id
1 'polypeptide(L)'
;SNRENEVGEGDAAAVEDATLYFNYQTYMDKPRPIRWSKQDTETFYEAIRQFGTDLSLIQQLFPGLTRQQIKLKYKKEERQHPFRLHEAVTNRPKDHSHFKMVIERLQQIAAEQNKKEDEEEGGETSEG
;
A
#
# COMPACT_ATOMS: atom_id res chain seq x y z
N SER A 1 -42.42 8.66 -59.65
CA SER A 1 -43.11 9.48 -58.64
C SER A 1 -42.60 9.10 -57.28
N ASN A 2 -41.83 9.98 -56.62
CA ASN A 2 -42.35 10.92 -55.61
C ASN A 2 -43.09 10.15 -54.49
N ARG A 3 -42.77 10.25 -53.20
CA ARG A 3 -42.16 11.37 -52.48
C ARG A 3 -41.82 10.89 -51.07
N GLU A 4 -40.74 11.44 -50.55
CA GLU A 4 -40.31 11.57 -49.17
C GLU A 4 -41.43 11.53 -48.13
N ASN A 5 -41.16 10.93 -46.96
CA ASN A 5 -41.58 11.57 -45.72
C ASN A 5 -40.60 11.24 -44.58
N GLU A 6 -39.97 12.31 -44.12
CA GLU A 6 -39.04 12.43 -43.00
C GLU A 6 -39.76 12.11 -41.68
N VAL A 7 -39.14 11.30 -40.82
CA VAL A 7 -39.34 11.39 -39.37
C VAL A 7 -37.97 11.37 -38.75
N GLY A 8 -37.44 12.57 -38.51
CA GLY A 8 -36.39 12.76 -37.53
C GLY A 8 -37.01 12.62 -36.14
N GLU A 9 -36.58 11.60 -35.42
CA GLU A 9 -36.74 11.53 -33.98
C GLU A 9 -35.34 11.30 -33.42
N GLY A 10 -34.81 12.33 -32.79
CA GLY A 10 -33.44 12.35 -32.32
C GLY A 10 -33.18 11.20 -31.36
N ASP A 11 -32.13 10.44 -31.65
CA ASP A 11 -31.46 9.60 -30.66
C ASP A 11 -30.99 10.52 -29.53
N ALA A 12 -31.85 10.71 -28.54
CA ALA A 12 -31.46 11.15 -27.22
C ALA A 12 -30.57 10.04 -26.67
N ALA A 13 -29.28 10.12 -27.00
CA ALA A 13 -28.25 9.32 -26.39
C ALA A 13 -28.38 9.54 -24.88
N ALA A 14 -29.05 8.61 -24.23
CA ALA A 14 -29.03 8.45 -22.79
C ALA A 14 -27.57 8.15 -22.45
N VAL A 15 -26.80 9.22 -22.24
CA VAL A 15 -25.55 9.15 -21.49
C VAL A 15 -26.01 8.82 -20.08
N GLU A 16 -26.23 7.53 -19.83
CA GLU A 16 -26.57 7.02 -18.52
C GLU A 16 -25.50 7.50 -17.56
N ASP A 17 -25.99 8.22 -16.57
CA ASP A 17 -25.25 9.07 -15.66
C ASP A 17 -24.33 8.23 -14.76
N ALA A 18 -23.13 7.96 -15.25
CA ALA A 18 -22.08 7.25 -14.52
C ALA A 18 -21.70 7.96 -13.20
N THR A 19 -22.16 9.19 -12.97
CA THR A 19 -21.92 9.94 -11.75
C THR A 19 -22.93 9.63 -10.63
N LEU A 20 -24.13 9.11 -10.94
CA LEU A 20 -25.14 8.76 -9.92
C LEU A 20 -24.79 7.50 -9.11
N TYR A 21 -23.97 6.62 -9.67
CA TYR A 21 -23.56 5.39 -8.99
C TYR A 21 -22.25 5.55 -8.21
N PHE A 22 -21.66 6.74 -8.23
CA PHE A 22 -20.37 6.98 -7.60
C PHE A 22 -20.57 7.42 -6.14
N ASN A 23 -20.36 6.49 -5.21
CA ASN A 23 -20.31 6.84 -3.78
C ASN A 23 -19.00 7.58 -3.49
N TYR A 24 -19.01 8.53 -2.54
CA TYR A 24 -17.83 9.14 -1.91
C TYR A 24 -16.66 8.16 -1.67
N GLN A 25 -16.97 6.93 -1.31
CA GLN A 25 -15.99 5.88 -1.07
C GLN A 25 -15.10 5.55 -2.27
N THR A 26 -15.54 5.84 -3.50
CA THR A 26 -14.81 5.50 -4.72
C THR A 26 -13.72 6.53 -5.06
N TYR A 27 -13.78 7.77 -4.52
CA TYR A 27 -12.68 8.75 -4.61
C TYR A 27 -11.72 8.69 -3.42
N MET A 28 -12.03 7.87 -2.41
CA MET A 28 -11.21 7.75 -1.22
C MET A 28 -10.04 6.80 -1.48
N ASP A 29 -8.81 7.27 -1.24
CA ASP A 29 -7.63 6.41 -1.22
C ASP A 29 -7.65 5.55 0.05
N LYS A 30 -8.35 4.41 -0.03
CA LYS A 30 -8.47 3.44 1.06
C LYS A 30 -7.43 2.35 0.87
N PRO A 31 -6.65 2.02 1.92
CA PRO A 31 -5.74 0.89 1.84
C PRO A 31 -6.55 -0.37 1.56
N ARG A 32 -6.10 -1.16 0.57
CA ARG A 32 -6.72 -2.44 0.28
C ARG A 32 -6.77 -3.30 1.54
N PRO A 33 -7.88 -3.99 1.83
CA PRO A 33 -7.97 -4.87 2.98
C PRO A 33 -6.97 -6.01 2.85
N ILE A 34 -6.18 -6.24 3.89
CA ILE A 34 -5.21 -7.33 3.96
C ILE A 34 -5.72 -8.40 4.91
N ARG A 35 -5.61 -9.65 4.47
CA ARG A 35 -5.75 -10.80 5.34
C ARG A 35 -4.40 -11.09 5.99
N TRP A 36 -4.29 -10.81 7.29
CA TRP A 36 -3.12 -11.17 8.09
C TRP A 36 -3.10 -12.66 8.34
N SER A 37 -2.06 -13.35 7.89
CA SER A 37 -1.85 -14.73 8.29
C SER A 37 -1.38 -14.81 9.75
N LYS A 38 -1.40 -16.02 10.33
CA LYS A 38 -0.83 -16.24 11.66
C LYS A 38 0.66 -15.93 11.66
N GLN A 39 1.38 -16.37 10.62
CA GLN A 39 2.82 -16.12 10.47
C GLN A 39 3.13 -14.63 10.40
N ASP A 40 2.40 -13.86 9.58
CA ASP A 40 2.61 -12.41 9.47
C ASP A 40 2.36 -11.70 10.80
N THR A 41 1.40 -12.21 11.58
CA THR A 41 1.09 -11.68 12.90
C THR A 41 2.23 -11.97 13.89
N GLU A 42 2.83 -13.16 13.85
CA GLU A 42 4.03 -13.46 14.65
C GLU A 42 5.20 -12.54 14.27
N THR A 43 5.52 -12.43 12.98
CA THR A 43 6.55 -11.50 12.49
C THR A 43 6.27 -10.06 12.91
N PHE A 44 4.99 -9.64 12.96
CA PHE A 44 4.62 -8.31 13.43
C PHE A 44 4.98 -8.12 14.92
N TYR A 45 4.69 -9.09 15.77
CA TYR A 45 5.05 -9.01 17.19
C TYR A 45 6.57 -9.05 17.39
N GLU A 46 7.30 -9.87 16.63
CA GLU A 46 8.76 -9.88 16.64
C GLU A 46 9.35 -8.53 16.20
N ALA A 47 8.77 -7.92 15.18
CA ALA A 47 9.17 -6.59 14.71
C ALA A 47 8.94 -5.52 15.77
N ILE A 48 7.78 -5.51 16.44
CA ILE A 48 7.49 -4.61 17.57
C ILE A 48 8.51 -4.80 18.69
N ARG A 49 8.90 -6.04 18.98
CA ARG A 49 9.93 -6.33 19.98
C ARG A 49 11.29 -5.73 19.63
N GLN A 50 11.69 -5.75 18.36
CA GLN A 50 13.01 -5.26 17.96
C GLN A 50 13.06 -3.74 17.72
N PHE A 51 12.06 -3.21 17.01
CA PHE A 51 12.00 -1.81 16.57
C PHE A 51 11.16 -0.91 17.48
N GLY A 52 10.37 -1.48 18.39
CA GLY A 52 9.41 -0.72 19.20
C GLY A 52 8.22 -0.25 18.36
N THR A 53 7.88 1.04 18.46
CA THR A 53 6.72 1.63 17.79
C THR A 53 7.04 2.29 16.44
N ASP A 54 8.26 2.11 15.91
CA ASP A 54 8.60 2.64 14.58
C ASP A 54 7.96 1.81 13.47
N LEU A 55 6.75 2.22 13.09
CA LEU A 55 5.96 1.55 12.06
C LEU A 55 6.59 1.64 10.67
N SER A 56 7.46 2.62 10.41
CA SER A 56 8.14 2.77 9.13
C SER A 56 9.22 1.70 8.97
N LEU A 57 9.97 1.41 10.04
CA LEU A 57 10.94 0.31 10.06
C LEU A 57 10.24 -1.06 9.99
N ILE A 58 9.16 -1.23 10.76
CA ILE A 58 8.39 -2.48 10.74
C ILE A 58 7.84 -2.78 9.34
N GLN A 59 7.38 -1.75 8.62
CA GLN A 59 6.91 -1.91 7.23
C GLN A 59 7.97 -2.55 6.32
N GLN A 60 9.27 -2.29 6.53
CA GLN A 60 10.32 -2.84 5.68
C GLN A 60 10.39 -4.37 5.72
N LEU A 61 9.88 -5.00 6.78
CA LEU A 61 9.79 -6.47 6.88
C LEU A 61 8.61 -7.07 6.10
N PHE A 62 7.65 -6.24 5.67
CA PHE A 62 6.43 -6.70 5.00
C PHE A 62 6.37 -6.13 3.58
N PRO A 63 6.99 -6.80 2.59
CA PRO A 63 6.94 -6.34 1.21
C PRO A 63 5.49 -6.31 0.73
N GLY A 64 5.09 -5.18 0.14
CA GLY A 64 3.73 -4.98 -0.37
C GLY A 64 2.71 -4.49 0.65
N LEU A 65 3.06 -4.35 1.93
CA LEU A 65 2.21 -3.66 2.91
C LEU A 65 2.65 -2.22 3.09
N THR A 66 1.68 -1.31 3.23
CA THR A 66 1.92 0.10 3.48
C THR A 66 2.00 0.39 4.97
N ARG A 67 2.71 1.45 5.36
CA ARG A 67 2.74 1.94 6.75
C ARG A 67 1.34 2.15 7.34
N GLN A 68 0.37 2.57 6.54
CA GLN A 68 -1.02 2.72 7.01
C GLN A 68 -1.63 1.38 7.42
N GLN A 69 -1.35 0.31 6.66
CA GLN A 69 -1.83 -1.04 6.97
C GLN A 69 -1.16 -1.60 8.23
N ILE A 70 0.13 -1.35 8.43
CA ILE A 70 0.84 -1.68 9.68
C ILE A 70 0.23 -0.93 10.87
N LYS A 71 -0.08 0.37 10.71
CA LYS A 71 -0.76 1.17 11.75
C LYS A 71 -2.15 0.62 12.08
N LEU A 72 -2.93 0.21 11.09
CA LEU A 72 -4.24 -0.39 11.30
C LEU A 72 -4.13 -1.72 12.06
N LYS A 73 -3.13 -2.54 11.74
CA LYS A 73 -2.81 -3.77 12.48
C LYS A 73 -2.45 -3.46 13.93
N TYR A 74 -1.54 -2.52 14.18
CA TYR A 74 -1.17 -2.09 15.53
C TYR A 74 -2.39 -1.68 16.36
N LYS A 75 -3.25 -0.81 15.81
CA LYS A 75 -4.50 -0.37 16.49
C LYS A 75 -5.47 -1.53 16.75
N LYS A 76 -5.51 -2.54 15.88
CA LYS A 76 -6.35 -3.72 16.06
C LYS A 76 -5.80 -4.60 17.19
N GLU A 77 -4.50 -4.86 17.21
CA GLU A 77 -3.84 -5.64 18.26
C GLU A 77 -3.89 -4.92 19.62
N GLU A 78 -3.78 -3.59 19.65
CA GLU A 78 -3.92 -2.81 20.89
C GLU A 78 -5.32 -2.99 21.53
N ARG A 79 -6.36 -3.13 20.70
CA ARG A 79 -7.74 -3.34 21.18
C ARG A 79 -8.03 -4.79 21.53
N GLN A 80 -7.50 -5.74 20.75
CA GLN A 80 -7.84 -7.16 20.87
C GLN A 80 -6.89 -7.94 21.78
N HIS A 81 -5.63 -7.55 21.82
CA HIS A 81 -4.53 -8.24 22.49
C HIS A 81 -3.58 -7.25 23.22
N PRO A 82 -4.09 -6.38 24.11
CA PRO A 82 -3.30 -5.32 24.75
C PRO A 82 -2.09 -5.85 25.53
N PHE A 83 -2.24 -6.96 26.25
CA PHE A 83 -1.16 -7.56 27.03
C PHE A 83 -0.01 -8.05 26.14
N ARG A 84 -0.34 -8.70 25.02
CA ARG A 84 0.66 -9.23 24.08
C ARG A 84 1.43 -8.10 23.40
N LEU A 85 0.73 -7.01 23.05
CA LEU A 85 1.38 -5.83 22.48
C LEU A 85 2.27 -5.13 23.50
N HIS A 86 1.80 -4.99 24.75
CA HIS A 86 2.58 -4.41 25.83
C HIS A 86 3.84 -5.22 26.15
N GLU A 87 3.72 -6.54 26.20
CA GLU A 87 4.85 -7.46 26.37
C GLU A 87 5.84 -7.28 25.22
N ALA A 88 5.36 -7.22 23.97
CA ALA A 88 6.22 -7.02 22.82
C ALA A 88 7.01 -5.71 22.90
N VAL A 89 6.36 -4.60 23.29
CA VAL A 89 7.04 -3.29 23.41
C VAL A 89 8.05 -3.28 24.56
N THR A 90 7.76 -3.97 25.66
CA THR A 90 8.58 -3.92 26.88
C THR A 90 9.77 -4.89 26.83
N ASN A 91 9.61 -6.06 26.21
CA ASN A 91 10.62 -7.11 26.14
C ASN A 91 11.42 -7.07 24.82
N ARG A 92 12.37 -6.13 24.76
CA ARG A 92 13.30 -6.01 23.63
C ARG A 92 14.40 -7.07 23.70
N PRO A 93 14.51 -7.98 22.72
CA PRO A 93 15.59 -8.96 22.67
C PRO A 93 16.92 -8.27 22.38
N LYS A 94 18.02 -8.88 22.83
CA LYS A 94 19.40 -8.48 22.47
C LYS A 94 19.79 -8.90 21.05
N ASP A 95 18.96 -9.73 20.41
CA ASP A 95 19.15 -10.15 19.03
C ASP A 95 18.71 -9.03 18.07
N HIS A 96 19.61 -8.69 17.15
CA HIS A 96 19.44 -7.62 16.17
C HIS A 96 19.19 -8.15 14.75
N SER A 97 18.84 -9.43 14.59
CA SER A 97 18.67 -10.06 13.27
C SER A 97 17.68 -9.33 12.34
N HIS A 98 16.57 -8.76 12.83
CA HIS A 98 15.66 -8.02 11.96
C HIS A 98 16.25 -6.68 11.50
N PHE A 99 17.13 -6.04 12.28
CA PHE A 99 17.84 -4.84 11.82
C PHE A 99 18.70 -5.15 10.60
N LYS A 100 19.40 -6.29 10.60
CA LYS A 100 20.20 -6.74 9.47
C LYS A 100 19.33 -6.90 8.20
N MET A 101 18.18 -7.56 8.32
CA MET A 101 17.24 -7.72 7.21
C MET A 101 16.73 -6.38 6.65
N VAL A 102 16.37 -5.43 7.54
CA VAL A 102 15.90 -4.10 7.12
C VAL A 102 17.02 -3.31 6.44
N ILE A 103 18.25 -3.35 6.97
CA ILE A 103 19.40 -2.68 6.35
C ILE A 103 19.65 -3.24 4.95
N GLU A 104 19.71 -4.56 4.80
CA GLU A 104 19.89 -5.21 3.50
C GLU A 104 18.78 -4.80 2.52
N ARG A 105 17.52 -4.75 2.98
CA ARG A 105 16.39 -4.32 2.15
C ARG A 105 16.51 -2.86 1.70
N LEU A 106 16.88 -1.96 2.60
CA LEU A 106 17.04 -0.53 2.27
C LEU A 106 18.20 -0.30 1.29
N GLN A 107 19.30 -1.05 1.42
CA GLN A 107 20.41 -1.02 0.47
C GLN A 107 19.99 -1.48 -0.93
N GLN A 108 19.19 -2.55 -1.02
CA GLN A 108 18.64 -3.01 -2.30
C GLN A 108 17.76 -1.93 -2.95
N ILE A 109 16.86 -1.31 -2.17
CA ILE A 109 16.00 -0.24 -2.67
C ILE A 109 16.84 0.91 -3.22
N ALA A 110 17.86 1.35 -2.48
CA ALA A 110 18.75 2.43 -2.94
C ALA A 110 19.48 2.07 -4.23
N ALA A 111 19.98 0.83 -4.36
CA ALA A 111 20.65 0.36 -5.57
C ALA A 111 19.70 0.27 -6.79
N GLU A 112 18.43 -0.09 -6.56
CA GLU A 112 17.40 -0.10 -7.61
C GLU A 112 17.02 1.31 -8.07
N GLN A 113 16.97 2.31 -7.17
CA GLN A 113 16.70 3.69 -7.55
C GLN A 113 17.83 4.25 -8.43
N ASN A 114 19.09 4.05 -8.04
CA ASN A 114 20.24 4.53 -8.82
C ASN A 114 20.24 3.96 -10.25
N LYS A 115 19.93 2.66 -10.41
CA LYS A 115 19.84 2.04 -11.75
C LYS A 115 18.72 2.62 -12.60
N LYS A 116 17.57 2.97 -11.99
CA LYS A 116 16.45 3.58 -12.72
C LYS A 116 16.78 5.01 -13.14
N GLU A 117 17.47 5.76 -12.28
CA GLU A 117 17.94 7.11 -12.59
C GLU A 117 18.94 7.08 -13.77
N ASP A 118 19.90 6.13 -13.77
CA ASP A 118 20.86 5.94 -14.86
C ASP A 118 20.19 5.54 -16.20
N GLU A 119 19.09 4.78 -16.15
CA GLU A 119 18.33 4.35 -17.34
C GLU A 119 17.42 5.47 -17.90
N GLU A 120 16.88 6.35 -17.06
CA GLU A 120 16.04 7.49 -17.49
C GLU A 120 16.88 8.65 -18.07
N GLU A 121 18.08 8.94 -17.53
CA GLU A 121 18.99 9.98 -18.07
C GLU A 121 19.57 9.61 -19.45
N GLY A 122 19.73 8.32 -19.75
CA GLY A 122 20.24 7.85 -21.05
C GLY A 122 19.23 7.90 -22.21
N GLY A 123 17.95 8.13 -21.91
CA GLY A 123 16.86 8.16 -22.91
C GLY A 123 16.59 9.51 -23.55
N GLU A 124 17.14 10.61 -23.02
CA GLU A 124 16.71 11.98 -23.38
C GLU A 124 17.64 12.70 -24.39
N THR A 125 18.69 12.04 -24.91
CA THR A 125 19.60 12.62 -25.92
C THR A 125 19.46 11.94 -27.30
N SER A 126 18.28 11.96 -27.92
CA SER A 126 18.16 11.59 -29.34
C SER A 126 16.89 12.13 -30.03
N GLU A 127 16.55 13.41 -29.88
CA GLU A 127 15.75 14.12 -30.90
C GLU A 127 16.26 15.55 -31.04
N GLY A 128 16.95 15.83 -32.16
CA GLY A 128 17.51 17.13 -32.52
C GLY A 128 18.30 17.07 -33.82
#